data_AF-A0A959PVQ6-F1
#
_entry.id   AF-A0A959PVQ6-F1
#
_cell.length_a   1.000
_cell.length_b   1.000
_cell.length_c   1.000
_cell.angle_alpha   90.00
_cell.angle_beta   90.00
_cell.angle_gamma   90.00
#
_symmetry.space_group_name_H-M   'P 1'
#
loop_
_entity.id
_entity.type
_entity.pdbx_description
1 polymer ?
#
loop_
_entity_poly.entity_id
_entity_poly.type
_entity_poly.pdbx_seq_one_letter_code
_entity_poly.pdbx_strand_id
1 'polypeptide(L)' 'MNETPLRESHLRSVLKGITWRVIATSTTITIAYLITGHIGDSLKIGAIEFIGKVLIYYLHERAWQLVPRGRIRQIFYRK' A
#
# COMPACT_ATOMS: atom_id res chain seq x y z
N MET A 1 10.30 35.59 -5.31
CA MET A 1 9.41 34.71 -6.08
C MET A 1 8.66 33.89 -5.07
N ASN A 2 7.35 34.10 -4.96
CA ASN A 2 6.55 33.59 -3.85
C ASN A 2 6.06 32.17 -4.19
N GLU A 3 6.80 31.16 -3.77
CA GLU A 3 6.39 29.76 -3.88
C GLU A 3 5.28 29.48 -2.85
N THR A 4 4.04 29.69 -3.28
CA THR A 4 2.85 29.22 -2.55
C THR A 4 2.94 27.70 -2.42
N PRO A 5 2.90 27.12 -1.21
CA PRO A 5 2.82 25.68 -1.08
C PRO A 5 1.52 25.26 -1.75
N LEU A 6 1.62 24.60 -2.91
CA LEU A 6 0.47 24.06 -3.64
C LEU A 6 -0.21 23.08 -2.70
N ARG A 7 -1.23 23.57 -1.98
CA ARG A 7 -2.07 22.78 -1.08
C ARG A 7 -2.59 21.61 -1.90
N GLU A 8 -2.02 20.44 -1.67
CA GLU A 8 -2.30 19.25 -2.47
C GLU A 8 -3.79 18.96 -2.32
N SER A 9 -4.56 19.21 -3.38
CA SER A 9 -6.01 19.04 -3.34
C SER A 9 -6.30 17.58 -3.00
N HIS A 10 -7.17 17.31 -2.02
CA HIS A 10 -7.52 15.95 -1.60
C HIS A 10 -7.86 15.02 -2.78
N LEU A 11 -8.41 15.60 -3.85
CA LEU A 11 -8.68 14.93 -5.13
C LEU A 11 -7.42 14.40 -5.83
N ARG A 12 -6.31 15.15 -5.83
CA ARG A 12 -5.03 14.70 -6.41
C ARG A 12 -4.45 13.51 -5.64
N SER A 13 -4.54 13.52 -4.32
CA SER A 13 -4.07 12.40 -3.49
C SER A 13 -4.93 11.14 -3.69
N VAL A 14 -6.25 11.28 -3.84
CA VAL A 14 -7.15 10.17 -4.18
C VAL A 14 -6.84 9.61 -5.58
N LEU A 15 -6.69 10.48 -6.59
CA LEU A 15 -6.30 10.09 -7.95
C LEU A 15 -4.96 9.34 -7.96
N LYS A 16 -3.96 9.87 -7.24
CA LYS A 16 -2.64 9.23 -7.09
C LYS A 16 -2.75 7.85 -6.44
N GLY A 17 -3.59 7.71 -5.42
CA GLY A 17 -3.88 6.43 -4.78
C GLY A 17 -4.55 5.41 -5.71
N ILE A 18 -5.48 5.87 -6.55
CA ILE A 18 -6.14 5.01 -7.56
C ILE A 18 -5.13 4.58 -8.63
N THR A 19 -4.34 5.51 -9.17
CA THR A 19 -3.28 5.21 -10.14
C THR A 19 -2.30 4.18 -9.59
N TRP A 20 -1.87 4.36 -8.33
CA TRP A 20 -0.96 3.41 -7.68
C TRP A 20 -1.57 2.01 -7.55
N ARG A 21 -2.87 1.91 -7.21
CA ARG A 21 -3.57 0.64 -7.11
C ARG A 21 -3.68 -0.07 -8.46
N VAL A 22 -3.98 0.67 -9.54
CA VAL A 22 -4.06 0.11 -10.89
C VAL A 22 -2.69 -0.39 -11.37
N ILE A 23 -1.62 0.36 -11.09
CA ILE A 23 -0.26 -0.05 -11.45
C ILE A 23 0.14 -1.31 -10.68
N ALA A 24 -0.13 -1.36 -9.37
CA ALA A 24 0.22 -2.50 -8.53
C ALA A 24 -0.52 -3.78 -8.96
N THR A 25 -1.82 -3.70 -9.26
CA THR A 25 -2.59 -4.87 -9.72
C THR A 25 -2.14 -5.31 -11.10
N SER A 26 -1.93 -4.38 -12.03
CA SER A 26 -1.47 -4.67 -13.39
C SER A 26 -0.08 -5.32 -13.41
N THR A 27 0.84 -4.83 -12.58
CA THR A 27 2.19 -5.38 -12.45
C THR A 27 2.14 -6.83 -11.97
N THR A 28 1.29 -7.12 -10.98
CA THR A 28 1.10 -8.47 -10.43
C THR A 28 0.60 -9.45 -11.48
N ILE A 29 -0.46 -9.06 -12.20
CA ILE A 29 -1.07 -9.88 -13.25
C ILE A 29 -0.05 -10.13 -14.38
N THR A 30 0.71 -9.10 -14.75
CA THR A 30 1.75 -9.19 -15.78
C THR A 30 2.87 -10.14 -15.36
N ILE A 31 3.38 -10.03 -14.13
CA ILE A 31 4.43 -10.93 -13.61
C ILE A 31 3.92 -12.38 -13.54
N ALA A 32 2.70 -12.59 -13.04
CA ALA A 32 2.10 -13.90 -12.95
C ALA A 32 1.91 -14.56 -14.33
N TYR A 33 1.52 -13.76 -15.34
CA TYR A 33 1.41 -14.20 -16.73
C TYR A 33 2.75 -14.53 -17.36
N LEU A 34 3.78 -13.70 -17.15
CA LEU A 34 5.13 -13.96 -17.67
C LEU A 34 5.77 -15.22 -17.08
N ILE A 35 5.47 -15.54 -15.81
CA ILE A 35 6.00 -16.75 -15.15
C ILE A 35 5.25 -18.00 -15.62
N THR A 36 3.92 -17.93 -15.74
CA THR A 36 3.09 -19.13 -15.93
C THR A 36 2.74 -19.42 -17.38
N GLY A 37 2.71 -18.41 -18.25
CA GLY A 37 2.30 -18.53 -19.67
C GLY A 37 0.82 -18.86 -19.89
N HIS A 38 0.05 -19.09 -18.82
CA HIS A 38 -1.37 -19.44 -18.84
C HIS A 38 -2.21 -18.44 -18.05
N ILE A 39 -3.25 -17.90 -18.69
CA ILE A 39 -4.18 -16.91 -18.11
C ILE A 39 -4.87 -17.42 -16.83
N GLY A 40 -5.25 -18.71 -16.79
CA GLY A 40 -5.97 -19.28 -15.65
C GLY A 40 -5.17 -19.26 -14.36
N ASP A 41 -3.88 -19.59 -14.42
CA ASP A 41 -3.03 -19.60 -13.23
C ASP A 41 -2.56 -18.20 -12.85
N SER A 42 -2.42 -17.29 -13.82
CA SER A 42 -2.16 -15.87 -13.58
C SER A 42 -3.25 -15.23 -12.72
N LEU A 43 -4.51 -15.59 -12.97
CA LEU A 43 -5.68 -15.17 -12.19
C LEU A 43 -5.64 -15.73 -10.76
N LYS A 44 -5.25 -16.99 -10.58
CA LYS A 44 -5.09 -17.59 -9.24
C LYS A 44 -4.00 -16.89 -8.44
N ILE A 45 -2.86 -16.61 -9.06
CA ILE A 45 -1.75 -15.90 -8.42
C ILE A 45 -2.19 -14.48 -8.03
N GLY A 46 -2.88 -13.76 -8.91
CA GLY A 46 -3.44 -12.44 -8.59
C GLY A 46 -4.44 -12.48 -7.42
N ALA A 47 -5.29 -13.52 -7.36
CA ALA A 47 -6.23 -13.70 -6.25
C ALA A 47 -5.52 -14.02 -4.92
N ILE A 48 -4.50 -14.89 -4.95
CA ILE A 48 -3.67 -15.20 -3.77
C ILE A 48 -2.90 -13.96 -3.31
N GLU A 49 -2.36 -13.17 -4.23
CA GLU A 49 -1.65 -11.93 -3.88
C GLU A 49 -2.58 -10.92 -3.21
N PHE A 50 -3.80 -10.76 -3.72
CA PHE A 50 -4.80 -9.89 -3.12
C PHE A 50 -5.10 -10.29 -1.68
N ILE A 51 -5.38 -11.57 -1.43
CA ILE A 51 -5.63 -12.12 -0.09
C ILE A 51 -4.38 -12.00 0.79
N GLY A 52 -3.20 -12.29 0.24
CA GLY A 52 -1.92 -12.19 0.92
C GLY A 52 -1.62 -10.76 1.39
N LYS A 53 -1.89 -9.74 0.56
CA LYS A 53 -1.77 -8.33 0.95
C LYS A 53 -2.71 -7.95 2.08
N VAL A 54 -3.97 -8.43 2.07
CA VAL A 54 -4.92 -8.18 3.14
C VAL A 54 -4.46 -8.82 4.45
N LEU A 55 -4.00 -10.07 4.41
CA LEU A 55 -3.45 -10.79 5.57
C LEU A 55 -2.20 -10.09 6.12
N ILE A 56 -1.24 -9.74 5.27
CA ILE A 56 -0.02 -9.04 5.67
C ILE A 56 -0.36 -7.67 6.25
N TYR A 57 -1.27 -6.92 5.63
CA TYR A 57 -1.69 -5.61 6.15
C TYR A 57 -2.34 -5.73 7.53
N TYR A 58 -3.25 -6.70 7.70
CA TYR A 58 -3.90 -6.97 8.98
C TYR A 58 -2.88 -7.36 10.06
N LEU A 59 -1.95 -8.26 9.74
CA LEU A 59 -0.87 -8.67 10.65
C LEU A 59 0.06 -7.50 10.96
N HIS A 60 0.37 -6.65 9.98
CA HIS A 60 1.18 -5.46 10.15
C HIS A 60 0.49 -4.46 11.10
N GLU A 61 -0.80 -4.17 10.90
CA GLU A 61 -1.56 -3.34 11.84
C GLU A 61 -1.58 -3.96 13.24
N ARG A 62 -1.81 -5.27 13.36
CA ARG A 62 -1.83 -5.96 14.65
C ARG A 62 -0.47 -5.91 15.35
N ALA A 63 0.61 -6.14 14.62
CA ALA A 63 1.98 -6.00 15.12
C ALA A 63 2.26 -4.55 15.55
N TRP A 64 1.80 -3.56 14.78
CA TRP A 64 1.96 -2.15 15.11
C TRP A 64 1.16 -1.71 16.34
N GLN A 65 -0.01 -2.30 16.58
CA GLN A 65 -0.78 -2.11 17.81
C GLN A 65 -0.13 -2.77 19.03
N LEU A 66 0.61 -3.87 18.82
CA LEU A 66 1.38 -4.54 19.87
C LEU A 66 2.67 -3.79 20.23
N VAL A 67 3.19 -2.93 19.33
CA VAL A 67 4.31 -2.04 19.64
C VAL A 67 3.84 -0.98 20.65
N PRO A 68 4.39 -0.93 21.88
CA PRO A 68 3.95 0.03 22.88
C PRO A 68 4.34 1.46 22.47
N ARG A 69 3.39 2.21 21.89
CA ARG A 69 3.53 3.64 21.59
C ARG A 69 3.69 4.54 22.83
N GLY A 70 3.57 3.98 24.03
CA GLY A 70 3.65 4.70 25.30
C GLY A 70 5.00 5.37 25.58
N ARG A 71 6.11 4.89 25.01
CA ARG A 71 7.45 5.43 25.31
C ARG A 71 7.98 6.45 24.28
N ILE A 72 7.49 6.43 23.04
CA ILE A 72 7.99 7.32 21.98
C ILE A 72 7.37 8.73 22.09
N ARG A 73 6.11 8.83 22.53
CA ARG A 73 5.43 10.13 22.69
C ARG A 73 5.98 10.97 23.86
N GLN A 74 6.56 10.33 24.87
CA GLN A 74 7.19 10.99 26.03
C GLN A 74 8.56 11.63 25.70
N ILE A 75 9.27 11.14 24.67
CA ILE A 75 10.55 11.71 24.24
C ILE A 75 10.35 13.01 23.46
N PHE A 76 9.25 13.12 22.68
CA PHE A 76 9.04 14.28 21.81
C PHE A 76 8.33 15.46 22.50
N TYR A 77 7.69 15.27 23.66
CA TYR A 77 7.02 16.36 24.41
C TYR A 77 7.91 17.01 25.49
N ARG A 78 9.21 16.68 25.50
CA ARG A 78 10.19 17.33 26.38
C ARG A 78 11.11 18.23 25.56
N LYS A 79 10.56 19.36 25.09
CA LYS A 79 11.34 20.57 24.83
C LYS A 79 10.44 21.80 24.86
#